data_AF-A0A926ZCU3-F1
#
_entry.id   AF-A0A926ZCU3-F1
#
_cell.length_a   1.000
_cell.length_b   1.000
_cell.length_c   1.000
_cell.angle_alpha   90.00
_cell.angle_beta   90.00
_cell.angle_gamma   90.00
#
_symmetry.space_group_name_H-M   'P 1'
#
loop_
_entity.id
_entity.type
_entity.pdbx_description
1 polymer ?
#
loop_
_entity_poly.entity_id
_entity_poly.type
_entity_poly.pdbx_seq_one_letter_code
_entity_poly.pdbx_strand_id
1 'polypeptide(L)'
;MDGRGLGSKIAEKGWLSQRVIERLNGLAKSGTPLGLTLKMQGALHSEQLNLLFVAQLQQIWALFESCTGQFDLDGQASLPSSEMTGLSASAMEVALSGLRHLKNWHAFGDTLPDGDSAIQSIVPSKPQIRLNSLEWQVWEFAKGTVSLRDTAQQLNQPTSKVQQAAFRLMLVGLVEEVPLAPCTVTASTTIDAFDMLENSTDLPSLFDERKLEEEQKSKMSHSLLQNLVGFLRSKP
;
A
#
# COMPACT_ATOMS: atom_id res chain seq x y z
N MET A 1 -22.55 -0.86 11.44
CA MET A 1 -22.61 0.58 11.74
C MET A 1 -24.06 0.96 11.97
N ASP A 2 -24.37 1.82 12.93
CA ASP A 2 -25.75 2.18 13.32
C ASP A 2 -26.33 3.37 12.55
N GLY A 3 -25.61 3.89 11.55
CA GLY A 3 -26.11 4.89 10.59
C GLY A 3 -26.15 6.33 11.12
N ARG A 4 -25.57 6.60 12.29
CA ARG A 4 -25.56 7.90 12.99
C ARG A 4 -24.18 8.53 13.19
N GLY A 5 -23.10 7.91 12.74
CA GLY A 5 -21.72 8.37 12.98
C GLY A 5 -21.44 9.78 12.49
N LEU A 6 -21.85 10.14 11.27
CA LEU A 6 -21.62 11.47 10.71
C LEU A 6 -22.46 12.54 11.43
N GLY A 7 -23.74 12.27 11.65
CA GLY A 7 -24.64 13.17 12.37
C GLY A 7 -24.17 13.44 13.80
N SER A 8 -23.74 12.39 14.50
CA SER A 8 -23.21 12.49 15.87
C SER A 8 -21.92 13.33 15.89
N LYS A 9 -20.98 13.11 14.96
CA LYS A 9 -19.76 13.93 14.84
C LYS A 9 -20.05 15.41 14.58
N ILE A 10 -21.07 15.72 13.78
CA ILE A 10 -21.50 17.10 13.53
C ILE A 10 -22.06 17.74 14.81
N ALA A 11 -22.87 16.99 15.57
CA ALA A 11 -23.45 17.44 16.82
C ALA A 11 -22.42 17.62 17.93
N GLU A 12 -21.48 16.69 18.07
CA GLU A 12 -20.35 16.76 19.02
C GLU A 12 -19.47 17.99 18.77
N LYS A 13 -19.28 18.37 17.51
CA LYS A 13 -18.55 19.59 17.13
C LYS A 13 -19.36 20.88 17.31
N GLY A 14 -20.62 20.78 17.73
CA GLY A 14 -21.50 21.92 17.98
C GLY A 14 -21.95 22.66 16.71
N TRP A 15 -21.76 22.09 15.52
CA TRP A 15 -22.12 22.76 14.27
C TRP A 15 -23.62 22.77 14.02
N LEU A 16 -24.30 21.65 14.30
CA LEU A 16 -25.74 21.51 14.19
C LEU A 16 -26.25 20.58 15.29
N SER A 17 -27.46 20.82 15.80
CA SER A 17 -28.10 19.85 16.71
C SER A 17 -28.66 18.66 15.96
N GLN A 18 -28.73 17.50 16.62
CA GLN A 18 -29.26 16.27 16.05
C GLN A 18 -30.66 16.45 15.41
N ARG A 19 -31.53 17.22 16.07
CA ARG A 19 -32.88 17.54 15.57
C ARG A 19 -32.87 18.31 14.24
N VAL A 20 -31.91 19.24 14.09
CA VAL A 20 -31.75 20.00 12.85
C VAL A 20 -31.25 19.08 11.74
N ILE A 21 -30.27 18.22 12.04
CA ILE A 21 -29.73 17.25 11.08
C ILE A 21 -30.83 16.33 10.55
N GLU A 22 -31.65 15.76 11.42
CA GLU A 22 -32.77 14.87 11.05
C GLU A 22 -33.81 15.59 10.18
N ARG A 23 -34.17 16.82 10.54
CA ARG A 23 -35.12 17.63 9.77
C ARG A 23 -34.60 17.92 8.37
N LEU A 24 -33.35 18.35 8.25
CA LEU A 24 -32.72 18.70 6.98
C LEU A 24 -32.51 17.45 6.10
N ASN A 25 -32.18 16.31 6.71
CA ASN A 25 -32.07 15.03 6.00
C ASN A 25 -33.42 14.51 5.50
N GLY A 26 -34.51 14.72 6.25
CA GLY A 26 -35.86 14.35 5.82
C GLY A 26 -36.35 15.09 4.57
N LEU A 27 -35.73 16.22 4.22
CA LEU A 27 -36.02 16.98 3.00
C LEU A 27 -35.20 16.53 1.79
N ALA A 28 -34.23 15.62 1.99
CA ALA A 28 -33.31 15.19 0.96
C ALA A 28 -33.91 14.13 0.04
N LYS A 29 -33.37 14.05 -1.19
CA LYS A 29 -33.64 12.92 -2.08
C LYS A 29 -32.98 11.65 -1.52
N SER A 30 -33.71 10.54 -1.55
CA SER A 30 -33.20 9.22 -1.16
C SER A 30 -31.86 8.91 -1.85
N GLY A 31 -30.90 8.37 -1.11
CA GLY A 31 -29.56 8.03 -1.59
C GLY A 31 -28.54 9.18 -1.63
N THR A 32 -28.95 10.43 -1.37
CA THR A 32 -27.99 11.55 -1.33
C THR A 32 -27.15 11.50 -0.06
N PRO A 33 -25.81 11.64 -0.13
CA PRO A 33 -24.95 11.73 1.05
C PRO A 33 -25.38 12.85 2.02
N LEU A 34 -25.48 12.56 3.31
CA LEU A 34 -25.91 13.51 4.34
C LEU A 34 -25.06 14.79 4.33
N GLY A 35 -23.74 14.66 4.22
CA GLY A 35 -22.86 15.84 4.18
C GLY A 35 -23.16 16.77 3.00
N LEU A 36 -23.46 16.21 1.83
CA LEU A 36 -23.81 16.99 0.64
C LEU A 36 -25.18 17.66 0.80
N THR A 37 -26.16 16.93 1.35
CA THR A 37 -27.48 17.49 1.70
C THR A 37 -27.34 18.71 2.60
N LEU A 38 -26.59 18.59 3.69
CA LEU A 38 -26.40 19.69 4.65
C LEU A 38 -25.68 20.88 4.02
N LYS A 39 -24.72 20.64 3.12
CA LYS A 39 -24.05 21.70 2.36
C LYS A 39 -25.00 22.43 1.41
N MET A 40 -25.79 21.69 0.63
CA MET A 40 -26.75 22.28 -0.32
C MET A 40 -27.80 23.14 0.39
N GLN A 41 -28.15 22.78 1.62
CA GLN A 41 -29.08 23.54 2.46
C GLN A 41 -28.41 24.68 3.24
N GLY A 42 -27.11 24.93 3.01
CA GLY A 42 -26.35 26.00 3.67
C GLY A 42 -26.02 25.75 5.14
N ALA A 43 -26.28 24.53 5.65
CA ALA A 43 -26.08 24.17 7.05
C ALA A 43 -24.63 23.74 7.36
N LEU A 44 -23.86 23.34 6.34
CA LEU A 44 -22.43 23.06 6.45
C LEU A 44 -21.64 23.75 5.33
N HIS A 45 -20.44 24.21 5.67
CA HIS A 45 -19.47 24.74 4.71
C HIS A 45 -18.54 23.64 4.17
N SER A 46 -17.90 23.91 3.03
CA SER A 46 -16.93 22.99 2.41
C SER A 46 -15.80 22.59 3.37
N GLU A 47 -15.32 23.52 4.18
CA GLU A 47 -14.24 23.27 5.15
C GLU A 47 -14.67 22.28 6.23
N GLN A 48 -15.89 22.41 6.75
CA GLN A 48 -16.44 21.49 7.75
C GLN A 48 -16.61 20.08 7.17
N LEU A 49 -17.04 19.96 5.91
CA LEU A 49 -17.08 18.66 5.23
C LEU A 49 -15.70 18.04 5.04
N ASN A 50 -14.71 18.84 4.68
CA ASN A 50 -13.34 18.36 4.56
C ASN A 50 -12.81 17.82 5.89
N LEU A 51 -13.07 18.53 7.00
CA LEU A 51 -12.72 18.07 8.34
C LEU A 51 -13.40 16.75 8.72
N LEU A 52 -14.69 16.57 8.39
CA LEU A 52 -15.41 15.32 8.63
C LEU A 52 -14.82 14.17 7.80
N PHE A 53 -14.50 14.43 6.54
CA PHE A 53 -13.93 13.43 5.64
C PHE A 53 -12.54 12.98 6.11
N VAL A 54 -11.66 13.92 6.48
CA VAL A 54 -10.35 13.60 7.07
C VAL A 54 -10.52 12.77 8.35
N ALA A 55 -11.47 13.14 9.22
CA ALA A 55 -11.75 12.37 10.44
C ALA A 55 -12.30 10.96 10.17
N GLN A 56 -12.96 10.73 9.03
CA GLN A 56 -13.35 9.38 8.59
C GLN A 56 -12.15 8.60 8.06
N LEU A 57 -11.28 9.22 7.27
CA LEU A 57 -10.05 8.58 6.79
C LEU A 57 -9.13 8.12 7.94
N GLN A 58 -9.02 8.92 9.00
CA GLN A 58 -8.24 8.54 10.20
C GLN A 58 -8.74 7.24 10.85
N GLN A 59 -10.06 6.97 10.83
CA GLN A 59 -10.62 5.72 11.34
C GLN A 59 -10.23 4.53 10.45
N ILE A 60 -10.16 4.74 9.14
CA ILE A 60 -9.69 3.72 8.18
C ILE A 60 -8.21 3.44 8.41
N TRP A 61 -7.39 4.48 8.60
CA TRP A 61 -5.94 4.32 8.81
C TRP A 61 -5.62 3.59 10.11
N ALA A 62 -6.44 3.73 11.14
CA ALA A 62 -6.30 2.94 12.37
C ALA A 62 -6.42 1.43 12.11
N LEU A 63 -7.16 1.01 11.06
CA LEU A 63 -7.26 -0.41 10.69
C LEU A 63 -5.95 -0.97 10.13
N PHE A 64 -5.04 -0.13 9.65
CA PHE A 64 -3.77 -0.61 9.09
C PHE A 64 -2.81 -1.08 10.19
N GLU A 65 -3.05 -0.67 11.44
CA GLU A 65 -2.29 -1.14 12.60
C GLU A 65 -2.90 -2.41 13.22
N SER A 66 -4.08 -2.84 12.77
CA SER A 66 -4.75 -4.05 13.25
C SER A 66 -4.19 -5.30 12.57
N CYS A 67 -3.57 -6.18 13.35
CA CYS A 67 -3.00 -7.45 12.85
C CYS A 67 -4.05 -8.55 12.64
N THR A 68 -5.28 -8.35 13.13
CA THR A 68 -6.36 -9.33 13.07
C THR A 68 -7.68 -8.64 12.76
N GLY A 69 -8.46 -9.20 11.85
CA GLY A 69 -9.80 -8.72 11.53
C GLY A 69 -10.57 -9.75 10.71
N GLN A 70 -11.87 -9.81 10.91
CA GLN A 70 -12.78 -10.53 10.04
C GLN A 70 -13.50 -9.49 9.17
N PHE A 71 -13.43 -9.68 7.86
CA PHE A 71 -14.05 -8.80 6.89
C PHE A 71 -15.12 -9.58 6.13
N ASP A 72 -16.37 -9.12 6.24
CA ASP A 72 -17.46 -9.63 5.42
C ASP A 72 -17.67 -8.68 4.24
N LEU A 73 -17.51 -9.21 3.03
CA LEU A 73 -17.68 -8.45 1.79
C LEU A 73 -19.08 -8.71 1.22
N ASP A 74 -20.02 -7.83 1.56
CA ASP A 74 -21.38 -7.87 1.01
C ASP A 74 -21.52 -6.94 -0.20
N GLY A 75 -21.61 -7.52 -1.40
CA GLY A 75 -21.82 -6.79 -2.63
C GLY A 75 -23.24 -6.26 -2.86
N GLN A 76 -24.21 -6.64 -2.00
CA GLN A 76 -25.60 -6.19 -2.04
C GLN A 76 -25.92 -5.19 -0.92
N ALA A 77 -24.95 -4.86 -0.07
CA ALA A 77 -25.12 -3.87 0.97
C ALA A 77 -25.49 -2.51 0.38
N SER A 78 -26.54 -1.88 0.93
CA SER A 78 -26.90 -0.53 0.55
C SER A 78 -25.85 0.47 1.04
N LEU A 79 -25.59 1.50 0.24
CA LEU A 79 -24.67 2.56 0.63
C LEU A 79 -25.24 3.33 1.83
N PRO A 80 -24.46 3.53 2.91
CA PRO A 80 -24.93 4.22 4.10
C PRO A 80 -24.94 5.74 3.87
N SER A 81 -25.87 6.25 3.07
CA SER A 81 -25.92 7.66 2.67
C SER A 81 -25.98 8.64 3.86
N SER A 82 -26.58 8.22 4.98
CA SER A 82 -26.61 8.99 6.23
C SER A 82 -25.23 9.20 6.88
N GLU A 83 -24.24 8.39 6.51
CA GLU A 83 -22.87 8.43 7.04
C GLU A 83 -21.88 9.12 6.09
N MET A 84 -22.30 9.39 4.86
CA MET A 84 -21.40 9.87 3.81
C MET A 84 -21.30 11.40 3.81
N THR A 85 -20.08 11.92 3.77
CA THR A 85 -19.82 13.37 3.59
C THR A 85 -20.13 13.85 2.17
N GLY A 86 -20.12 12.93 1.20
CA GLY A 86 -20.21 13.24 -0.23
C GLY A 86 -18.86 13.57 -0.88
N LEU A 87 -17.76 13.54 -0.12
CA LEU A 87 -16.40 13.60 -0.64
C LEU A 87 -15.90 12.18 -0.96
N SER A 88 -15.02 12.06 -1.95
CA SER A 88 -14.43 10.80 -2.38
C SER A 88 -12.92 10.95 -2.56
N ALA A 89 -12.22 9.82 -2.40
CA ALA A 89 -10.81 9.67 -2.71
C ALA A 89 -10.60 8.27 -3.29
N SER A 90 -9.59 8.09 -4.14
CA SER A 90 -9.29 6.76 -4.67
C SER A 90 -8.75 5.85 -3.56
N ALA A 91 -9.04 4.55 -3.66
CA ALA A 91 -8.53 3.57 -2.70
C ALA A 91 -6.99 3.60 -2.61
N MET A 92 -6.31 3.81 -3.74
CA MET A 92 -4.85 3.93 -3.79
C MET A 92 -4.33 5.16 -3.03
N GLU A 93 -4.96 6.33 -3.18
CA GLU A 93 -4.59 7.54 -2.43
C GLU A 93 -4.86 7.39 -0.93
N VAL A 94 -5.96 6.75 -0.56
CA VAL A 94 -6.30 6.47 0.84
C VAL A 94 -5.30 5.50 1.45
N ALA A 95 -4.95 4.43 0.75
CA ALA A 95 -3.96 3.45 1.20
C ALA A 95 -2.57 4.08 1.35
N LEU A 96 -2.11 4.82 0.33
CA LEU A 96 -0.82 5.50 0.37
C LEU A 96 -0.75 6.52 1.51
N SER A 97 -1.81 7.32 1.69
CA SER A 97 -1.90 8.27 2.79
C SER A 97 -1.94 7.57 4.14
N GLY A 98 -2.67 6.46 4.27
CA GLY A 98 -2.74 5.68 5.50
C GLY A 98 -1.39 5.09 5.90
N LEU A 99 -0.67 4.48 4.96
CA LEU A 99 0.67 3.95 5.21
C LEU A 99 1.66 5.04 5.65
N ARG A 100 1.53 6.28 5.17
CA ARG A 100 2.38 7.39 5.63
C ARG A 100 2.13 7.79 7.09
N HIS A 101 0.94 7.51 7.63
CA HIS A 101 0.56 7.82 9.01
C HIS A 101 0.82 6.67 9.99
N LEU A 102 1.27 5.50 9.49
CA LEU A 102 1.61 4.37 10.35
C LEU A 102 2.71 4.72 11.34
N LYS A 103 2.43 4.45 12.63
CA LYS A 103 3.41 4.65 13.70
C LYS A 103 4.30 3.44 13.89
N ASN A 104 3.71 2.25 13.76
CA ASN A 104 4.41 0.99 14.01
C ASN A 104 4.70 0.21 12.72
N TRP A 105 5.90 0.40 12.19
CA TRP A 105 6.38 -0.34 11.01
C TRP A 105 6.89 -1.76 11.34
N HIS A 106 7.05 -2.11 12.61
CA HIS A 106 7.54 -3.44 13.01
C HIS A 106 6.58 -4.55 12.58
N ALA A 107 5.27 -4.29 12.58
CA ALA A 107 4.25 -5.25 12.13
C ALA A 107 4.44 -5.66 10.66
N PHE A 108 5.16 -4.85 9.87
CA PHE A 108 5.45 -5.08 8.46
C PHE A 108 6.87 -5.59 8.21
N GLY A 109 7.67 -5.85 9.26
CA GLY A 109 9.10 -6.17 9.13
C GLY A 109 9.40 -7.25 8.09
N ASP A 110 8.68 -8.37 8.15
CA ASP A 110 8.85 -9.51 7.23
C ASP A 110 8.26 -9.28 5.83
N THR A 111 7.58 -8.14 5.62
CA THR A 111 6.93 -7.77 4.35
C THR A 111 7.61 -6.59 3.64
N LEU A 112 8.56 -5.93 4.31
CA LEU A 112 9.36 -4.89 3.68
C LEU A 112 10.32 -5.54 2.67
N PRO A 113 10.58 -4.86 1.53
CA PRO A 113 11.55 -5.36 0.55
C PRO A 113 12.95 -5.45 1.18
N ASP A 114 13.73 -6.43 0.75
CA ASP A 114 15.10 -6.65 1.21
C ASP A 114 15.96 -5.39 0.96
N GLY A 115 16.88 -5.09 1.87
CA GLY A 115 17.83 -3.99 1.66
C GLY A 115 18.79 -4.23 0.50
N ASP A 116 19.09 -5.50 0.21
CA ASP A 116 19.97 -5.95 -0.85
C ASP A 116 19.24 -6.23 -2.17
N SER A 117 17.91 -6.18 -2.19
CA SER A 117 17.14 -6.22 -3.43
C SER A 117 17.04 -4.83 -4.08
N ALA A 118 16.63 -4.81 -5.35
CA ALA A 118 16.30 -3.60 -6.07
C ALA A 118 14.79 -3.50 -6.30
N ILE A 119 14.34 -2.33 -6.75
CA ILE A 119 12.96 -2.14 -7.21
C ILE A 119 12.94 -1.81 -8.70
N GLN A 120 11.90 -2.27 -9.38
CA GLN A 120 11.68 -2.03 -10.81
C GLN A 120 10.29 -1.43 -11.05
N SER A 121 10.21 -0.37 -11.84
CA SER A 121 8.92 0.23 -12.22
C SER A 121 8.13 -0.72 -13.11
N ILE A 122 6.88 -0.99 -12.73
CA ILE A 122 5.93 -1.79 -13.52
C ILE A 122 4.98 -0.92 -14.35
N VAL A 123 5.08 0.40 -14.21
CA VAL A 123 4.34 1.38 -15.01
C VAL A 123 5.22 1.95 -16.12
N PRO A 124 4.69 2.13 -17.34
CA PRO A 124 5.46 2.61 -18.50
C PRO A 124 5.73 4.13 -18.46
N SER A 125 5.06 4.85 -17.57
CA SER A 125 5.10 6.31 -17.50
C SER A 125 5.09 6.80 -16.05
N LYS A 126 5.25 8.11 -15.88
CA LYS A 126 5.29 8.74 -14.56
C LYS A 126 4.00 8.46 -13.77
N PRO A 127 4.09 8.15 -12.46
CA PRO A 127 2.94 7.95 -11.60
C PRO A 127 1.96 9.14 -11.65
N GLN A 128 0.68 8.87 -11.80
CA GLN A 128 -0.38 9.88 -11.73
C GLN A 128 -0.88 10.12 -10.29
N ILE A 129 -0.45 9.27 -9.35
CA ILE A 129 -0.73 9.43 -7.92
C ILE A 129 0.25 10.41 -7.28
N ARG A 130 -0.22 11.15 -6.26
CA ARG A 130 0.60 12.10 -5.53
C ARG A 130 1.61 11.38 -4.61
N LEU A 131 2.86 11.31 -5.06
CA LEU A 131 3.99 10.86 -4.25
C LEU A 131 4.59 12.02 -3.45
N ASN A 132 5.13 11.74 -2.26
CA ASN A 132 5.94 12.71 -1.51
C ASN A 132 7.37 12.76 -2.07
N SER A 133 8.21 13.66 -1.55
CA SER A 133 9.58 13.86 -2.04
C SER A 133 10.42 12.57 -2.01
N LEU A 134 10.37 11.81 -0.91
CA LEU A 134 11.17 10.60 -0.77
C LEU A 134 10.66 9.48 -1.68
N GLU A 135 9.35 9.31 -1.79
CA GLU A 135 8.73 8.33 -2.68
C GLU A 135 9.05 8.62 -4.15
N TRP A 136 9.06 9.90 -4.55
CA TRP A 136 9.51 10.30 -5.88
C TRP A 136 10.97 9.94 -6.12
N GLN A 137 11.85 10.31 -5.18
CA GLN A 137 13.27 9.99 -5.27
C GLN A 137 13.52 8.49 -5.38
N VAL A 138 12.87 7.68 -4.52
CA VAL A 138 12.99 6.21 -4.57
C VAL A 138 12.45 5.65 -5.89
N TRP A 139 11.33 6.18 -6.41
CA TRP A 139 10.79 5.76 -7.71
C TRP A 139 11.75 6.07 -8.88
N GLU A 140 12.53 7.15 -8.82
CA GLU A 140 13.54 7.46 -9.86
C GLU A 140 14.66 6.40 -9.95
N PHE A 141 14.91 5.67 -8.86
CA PHE A 141 15.85 4.54 -8.82
C PHE A 141 15.22 3.20 -9.22
N ALA A 142 13.93 3.17 -9.60
CA ALA A 142 13.18 1.94 -9.90
C ALA A 142 13.51 1.33 -11.28
N LYS A 143 14.79 1.05 -11.52
CA LYS A 143 15.32 0.43 -12.75
C LYS A 143 15.70 -1.04 -12.56
N GLY A 144 15.64 -1.56 -11.34
CA GLY A 144 16.04 -2.94 -11.01
C GLY A 144 17.55 -3.16 -10.95
N THR A 145 18.37 -2.11 -10.90
CA THR A 145 19.85 -2.23 -11.03
C THR A 145 20.63 -1.82 -9.79
N VAL A 146 20.02 -1.11 -8.85
CA VAL A 146 20.67 -0.55 -7.65
C VAL A 146 19.94 -1.04 -6.42
N SER A 147 20.68 -1.48 -5.39
CA SER A 147 20.07 -2.01 -4.18
C SER A 147 19.37 -0.90 -3.38
N LEU A 148 18.36 -1.24 -2.59
CA LEU A 148 17.71 -0.28 -1.70
C LEU A 148 18.69 0.31 -0.67
N ARG A 149 19.70 -0.46 -0.25
CA ARG A 149 20.80 0.01 0.60
C ARG A 149 21.65 1.08 -0.09
N ASP A 150 22.04 0.85 -1.34
CA ASP A 150 22.84 1.81 -2.11
C ASP A 150 22.01 3.05 -2.47
N THR A 151 20.72 2.89 -2.79
CA THR A 151 19.80 4.01 -2.95
C THR A 151 19.70 4.84 -1.66
N ALA A 152 19.63 4.20 -0.50
CA ALA A 152 19.61 4.90 0.79
C ALA A 152 20.87 5.73 1.04
N GLN A 153 22.04 5.19 0.69
CA GLN A 153 23.32 5.93 0.76
C GLN A 153 23.30 7.14 -0.17
N GLN A 154 22.86 7.00 -1.42
CA GLN A 154 22.82 8.09 -2.39
C GLN A 154 21.83 9.20 -2.01
N LEU A 155 20.71 8.83 -1.40
CA LEU A 155 19.70 9.78 -0.93
C LEU A 155 20.03 10.39 0.45
N ASN A 156 21.11 9.96 1.10
CA ASN A 156 21.43 10.29 2.50
C ASN A 156 20.23 10.03 3.43
N GLN A 157 19.59 8.87 3.29
CA GLN A 157 18.45 8.43 4.09
C GLN A 157 18.76 7.10 4.79
N PRO A 158 18.11 6.80 5.94
CA PRO A 158 18.18 5.46 6.52
C PRO A 158 17.59 4.41 5.56
N THR A 159 18.21 3.22 5.48
CA THR A 159 17.71 2.11 4.64
C THR A 159 16.27 1.76 4.97
N SER A 160 15.89 1.78 6.26
CA SER A 160 14.50 1.54 6.69
C SER A 160 13.51 2.54 6.10
N LYS A 161 13.88 3.82 5.93
CA LYS A 161 13.00 4.83 5.30
C LYS A 161 12.83 4.60 3.81
N VAL A 162 13.89 4.16 3.13
CA VAL A 162 13.84 3.78 1.72
C VAL A 162 13.02 2.51 1.53
N GLN A 163 13.20 1.47 2.36
CA GLN A 163 12.39 0.25 2.35
C GLN A 163 10.90 0.56 2.58
N GLN A 164 10.57 1.43 3.53
CA GLN A 164 9.19 1.88 3.76
C GLN A 164 8.60 2.63 2.55
N ALA A 165 9.41 3.44 1.86
CA ALA A 165 8.97 4.11 0.64
C ALA A 165 8.76 3.12 -0.51
N ALA A 166 9.69 2.19 -0.72
CA ALA A 166 9.59 1.11 -1.68
C ALA A 166 8.33 0.26 -1.43
N PHE A 167 8.09 -0.16 -0.19
CA PHE A 167 6.88 -0.90 0.20
C PHE A 167 5.60 -0.14 -0.14
N ARG A 168 5.54 1.17 0.16
CA ARG A 168 4.40 2.02 -0.22
C ARG A 168 4.16 2.03 -1.72
N LEU A 169 5.24 2.16 -2.52
CA LEU A 169 5.17 2.13 -3.98
C LEU A 169 4.73 0.76 -4.52
N MET A 170 5.16 -0.34 -3.89
CA MET A 170 4.72 -1.69 -4.23
C MET A 170 3.23 -1.88 -3.97
N LEU A 171 2.72 -1.43 -2.82
CA LEU A 171 1.30 -1.59 -2.46
C LEU A 171 0.38 -0.86 -3.43
N VAL A 172 0.78 0.32 -3.93
CA VAL A 172 0.00 1.04 -4.95
C VAL A 172 0.28 0.58 -6.39
N GLY A 173 1.06 -0.49 -6.57
CA GLY A 173 1.32 -1.10 -7.88
C GLY A 173 2.16 -0.23 -8.81
N LEU A 174 3.11 0.54 -8.28
CA LEU A 174 4.03 1.35 -9.09
C LEU A 174 5.35 0.64 -9.36
N VAL A 175 5.82 -0.17 -8.41
CA VAL A 175 7.09 -0.91 -8.51
C VAL A 175 6.92 -2.34 -8.01
N GLU A 176 7.82 -3.21 -8.43
CA GLU A 176 8.00 -4.55 -7.88
C GLU A 176 9.41 -4.72 -7.33
N GLU A 177 9.58 -5.65 -6.39
CA GLU A 177 10.89 -6.03 -5.86
C GLU A 177 11.54 -7.05 -6.80
N VAL A 178 12.82 -6.84 -7.11
CA VAL A 178 13.61 -7.74 -7.95
C VAL A 178 14.93 -8.09 -7.27
N PRO A 179 15.35 -9.37 -7.29
CA PRO A 179 16.63 -9.77 -6.74
C PRO A 179 17.76 -9.17 -7.58
N LEU A 180 18.76 -8.60 -6.91
CA LEU A 180 20.01 -8.29 -7.58
C LEU A 180 20.80 -9.59 -7.68
N ALA A 181 21.10 -10.00 -8.91
CA ALA A 181 22.01 -11.12 -9.11
C ALA A 181 23.33 -10.77 -8.38
N PRO A 182 23.83 -11.62 -7.47
CA PRO A 182 25.15 -11.43 -6.94
C PRO A 182 26.09 -11.42 -8.14
N CYS A 183 26.81 -10.32 -8.34
CA CYS A 183 27.99 -10.36 -9.18
C CYS A 183 28.92 -11.38 -8.55
N THR A 184 28.83 -12.65 -8.98
CA THR A 184 29.89 -13.61 -8.77
C THR A 184 31.06 -13.03 -9.53
N VAL A 185 31.91 -12.30 -8.82
CA VAL A 185 33.24 -11.99 -9.30
C VAL A 185 33.93 -13.35 -9.36
N THR A 186 33.78 -14.05 -10.49
CA THR A 186 34.78 -15.01 -10.90
C THR A 186 36.03 -14.17 -11.09
N ALA A 187 36.81 -14.05 -10.01
CA ALA A 187 38.18 -13.65 -10.08
C ALA A 187 38.85 -14.68 -10.99
N SER A 188 38.84 -14.42 -12.29
CA SER A 188 39.70 -15.09 -13.25
C SER A 188 41.12 -14.65 -12.91
N THR A 189 41.72 -15.28 -11.92
CA THR A 189 43.17 -15.24 -11.71
C THR A 189 43.78 -16.07 -12.84
N THR A 190 43.96 -15.44 -14.00
CA THR A 190 44.78 -15.99 -15.07
C THR A 190 46.21 -15.52 -14.88
N ILE A 191 47.01 -16.25 -14.10
CA ILE A 191 48.47 -16.36 -14.29
C ILE A 191 48.90 -17.79 -13.85
N ASP A 192 49.67 -18.43 -14.73
CA ASP A 192 50.48 -19.66 -14.62
C ASP A 192 49.85 -21.06 -14.87
N ALA A 193 49.86 -21.39 -16.18
CA ALA A 193 50.57 -22.51 -16.82
C ALA A 193 50.67 -23.91 -16.15
N PHE A 194 50.25 -24.91 -16.96
CA PHE A 194 50.68 -26.32 -17.00
C PHE A 194 50.34 -27.20 -15.77
N ASP A 195 49.37 -28.11 -15.91
CA ASP A 195 49.68 -29.52 -16.19
C ASP A 195 48.44 -30.35 -16.58
N MET A 196 48.69 -31.42 -17.33
CA MET A 196 47.72 -32.35 -17.89
C MET A 196 47.09 -33.29 -16.84
N LEU A 197 45.82 -33.68 -17.05
CA LEU A 197 45.39 -35.05 -17.41
C LEU A 197 43.95 -35.31 -16.94
N GLU A 198 43.08 -35.68 -17.89
CA GLU A 198 41.78 -36.31 -17.64
C GLU A 198 41.96 -37.65 -16.92
N ASN A 199 41.21 -37.91 -15.84
CA ASN A 199 40.59 -39.22 -15.62
C ASN A 199 39.45 -39.19 -14.57
N SER A 200 38.27 -39.63 -15.03
CA SER A 200 37.29 -40.54 -14.41
C SER A 200 36.62 -40.29 -13.02
N THR A 201 35.28 -40.36 -13.11
CA THR A 201 34.30 -41.12 -12.29
C THR A 201 33.91 -40.74 -10.83
N ASP A 202 32.58 -40.62 -10.69
CA ASP A 202 31.67 -41.08 -9.62
C ASP A 202 31.25 -40.19 -8.42
N LEU A 203 29.91 -40.14 -8.28
CA LEU A 203 28.95 -39.56 -7.29
C LEU A 203 29.22 -39.92 -5.78
N PRO A 204 28.50 -39.40 -4.73
CA PRO A 204 27.10 -38.90 -4.69
C PRO A 204 26.76 -37.68 -3.77
N SER A 205 25.47 -37.27 -3.90
CA SER A 205 24.64 -36.36 -3.11
C SER A 205 24.77 -36.39 -1.58
N LEU A 206 24.58 -35.25 -0.90
CA LEU A 206 23.93 -35.13 0.42
C LEU A 206 23.50 -33.66 0.70
N PHE A 207 22.21 -33.45 1.00
CA PHE A 207 21.52 -32.23 1.48
C PHE A 207 21.28 -31.11 0.42
N ASP A 208 20.12 -30.44 0.34
CA ASP A 208 19.21 -30.08 1.44
C ASP A 208 17.79 -29.72 0.91
N GLU A 209 16.76 -30.24 1.56
CA GLU A 209 15.32 -30.14 1.21
C GLU A 209 14.71 -28.74 1.41
N ARG A 210 15.51 -27.69 1.61
CA ARG A 210 15.04 -26.32 1.89
C ARG A 210 14.49 -25.55 0.68
N LYS A 211 14.74 -26.03 -0.54
CA LYS A 211 14.41 -25.30 -1.77
C LYS A 211 12.91 -25.36 -2.17
N LEU A 212 12.14 -26.29 -1.62
CA LEU A 212 10.73 -26.48 -2.00
C LEU A 212 9.75 -25.59 -1.20
N GLU A 213 10.09 -25.19 0.03
CA GLU A 213 9.22 -24.32 0.84
C GLU A 213 9.33 -22.83 0.43
N GLU A 214 10.51 -22.37 0.02
CA GLU A 214 10.69 -20.99 -0.47
C GLU A 214 10.01 -20.74 -1.82
N GLU A 215 10.04 -21.71 -2.74
CA GLU A 215 9.33 -21.63 -4.01
C GLU A 215 7.80 -21.68 -3.81
N GLN A 216 7.30 -22.44 -2.83
CA GLN A 216 5.86 -22.45 -2.52
C GLN A 216 5.41 -21.16 -1.85
N LYS A 217 6.19 -20.57 -0.93
CA LYS A 217 5.84 -19.29 -0.29
C LYS A 217 5.86 -18.13 -1.28
N SER A 218 6.84 -18.09 -2.20
CA SER A 218 6.90 -17.05 -3.24
C SER A 218 5.78 -17.20 -4.27
N LYS A 219 5.40 -18.43 -4.61
CA LYS A 219 4.29 -18.70 -5.54
C LYS A 219 2.93 -18.37 -4.91
N MET A 220 2.76 -18.60 -3.61
CA MET A 220 1.54 -18.21 -2.88
C MET A 220 1.40 -16.69 -2.78
N SER A 221 2.46 -15.95 -2.44
CA SER A 221 2.41 -14.48 -2.36
C SER A 221 2.09 -13.84 -3.71
N HIS A 222 2.70 -14.34 -4.79
CA HIS A 222 2.45 -13.82 -6.14
C HIS A 222 1.03 -14.11 -6.63
N SER A 223 0.48 -15.29 -6.32
CA SER A 223 -0.90 -15.64 -6.69
C SER A 223 -1.95 -14.80 -5.95
N LEU A 224 -1.68 -14.45 -4.68
CA LEU A 224 -2.59 -13.63 -3.87
C LEU A 224 -2.59 -12.17 -4.36
N LEU A 225 -1.42 -11.64 -4.71
CA LEU A 225 -1.28 -10.31 -5.33
C LEU A 225 -1.93 -10.27 -6.72
N GLN A 226 -1.77 -11.32 -7.55
CA GLN A 226 -2.45 -11.39 -8.84
C GLN A 226 -3.97 -11.46 -8.71
N ASN A 227 -4.51 -12.18 -7.74
CA ASN A 227 -5.94 -12.22 -7.48
C ASN A 227 -6.47 -10.88 -6.96
N LEU A 228 -5.71 -10.19 -6.11
CA LEU A 228 -6.09 -8.86 -5.59
C LEU A 228 -6.05 -7.80 -6.70
N VAL A 229 -4.99 -7.78 -7.51
CA VAL A 229 -4.86 -6.86 -8.66
C VAL A 229 -5.90 -7.19 -9.74
N GLY A 230 -6.20 -8.47 -9.96
CA GLY A 230 -7.27 -8.93 -10.82
C GLY A 230 -8.63 -8.42 -10.35
N PHE A 231 -8.93 -8.54 -9.05
CA PHE A 231 -10.17 -8.06 -8.45
C PHE A 231 -10.31 -6.52 -8.51
N LEU A 232 -9.21 -5.78 -8.32
CA LEU A 232 -9.22 -4.32 -8.41
C LEU A 232 -9.36 -3.81 -9.87
N ARG A 233 -8.87 -4.58 -10.84
CA ARG A 233 -9.06 -4.31 -12.28
C ARG A 233 -10.40 -4.78 -12.81
N SER A 234 -11.00 -5.78 -12.18
CA SER A 234 -12.29 -6.35 -12.58
C SER A 234 -13.39 -5.95 -11.60
N LYS A 235 -13.94 -4.76 -11.82
CA LYS A 235 -15.40 -4.57 -11.76
C LYS A 235 -15.80 -3.32 -12.58
N PRO A 236 -17.04 -3.32 -13.10
CA PRO A 236 -17.45 -2.69 -14.36
C PRO A 236 -17.43 -1.16 -14.36
#